data_AF-A0A1H7S836-F1
#
_entry.id   AF-A0A1H7S836-F1
#
_cell.length_a   1.000
_cell.length_b   1.000
_cell.length_c   1.000
_cell.angle_alpha   90.00
_cell.angle_beta   90.00
_cell.angle_gamma   90.00
#
_symmetry.space_group_name_H-M   'P 1'
#
loop_
_entity.id
_entity.type
_entity.pdbx_description
1 polymer ?
#
loop_
_entity_poly.entity_id
_entity_poly.type
_entity_poly.pdbx_seq_one_letter_code
_entity_poly.pdbx_strand_id
1 'polypeptide(L)'
;MNVMGGFSKLGALCAGVMVLTAMPAWAQKEELWLDSQSGTPVSGQMVLTRGRPYFVTMKGTYSPWRTLAPLGTKSGKPEAAPMFASPKGANKEVGADPEFVFAWPQGSSLEKSPEPSPLRNNTVQVSLDGGKTWKHPASKAAFDAAGHEYNYELMGDDAALQVRLVDSPASDNYGRLQLVVQPAEELWLESQSGAPVPSEMVLQKGKPYRLTMKGTYAVWSTFAPLGTKSGKPEAAPMFASPKGANKEVGADPEFIFAWSKGSSLEKSAEPSPRRNYTIEVSVDGGKTWKHPSTPEAFNASHQYTYELVGDGSALQVRLRDNPYSDNSGRVQIFLMPGA
;
A
#
# COMPACT_ATOMS: atom_id res chain seq x y z
N MET A 1 22.81 66.73 46.07
CA MET A 1 21.72 66.61 45.08
C MET A 1 22.25 65.88 43.86
N ASN A 2 21.41 65.03 43.29
CA ASN A 2 21.53 64.26 42.05
C ASN A 2 22.35 62.95 42.04
N VAL A 3 21.55 61.90 42.19
CA VAL A 3 21.71 60.49 41.85
C VAL A 3 21.73 60.33 40.33
N MET A 4 22.63 59.50 39.79
CA MET A 4 22.42 58.82 38.50
C MET A 4 23.11 57.46 38.53
N GLY A 5 22.34 56.41 38.83
CA GLY A 5 22.74 55.01 38.67
C GLY A 5 22.22 54.49 37.33
N GLY A 6 23.13 54.07 36.46
CA GLY A 6 22.82 53.44 35.18
C GLY A 6 22.61 51.93 35.34
N PHE A 7 21.42 51.44 35.02
CA PHE A 7 21.12 50.02 34.90
C PHE A 7 21.24 49.59 33.44
N SER A 8 22.30 48.85 33.10
CA SER A 8 22.43 48.14 31.82
C SER A 8 21.63 46.84 31.86
N LYS A 9 20.59 46.74 31.03
CA LYS A 9 19.81 45.52 30.81
C LYS A 9 20.51 44.65 29.75
N LEU A 10 21.13 43.54 30.19
CA LEU A 10 21.51 42.43 29.31
C LEU A 10 20.25 41.64 28.92
N GLY A 11 19.83 41.78 27.67
CA GLY A 11 18.79 40.92 27.08
C GLY A 11 19.42 39.63 26.58
N ALA A 12 19.13 38.52 27.24
CA ALA A 12 19.51 37.18 26.78
C ALA A 12 18.56 36.73 25.67
N LEU A 13 19.06 36.63 24.44
CA LEU A 13 18.39 35.99 23.31
C LEU A 13 18.53 34.47 23.43
N CYS A 14 17.52 33.81 23.97
CA CYS A 14 17.40 32.36 23.88
C CYS A 14 17.03 31.97 22.44
N ALA A 15 18.01 31.59 21.63
CA ALA A 15 17.78 30.92 20.36
C ALA A 15 17.30 29.48 20.64
N GLY A 16 15.99 29.27 20.58
CA GLY A 16 15.40 27.93 20.65
C GLY A 16 15.75 27.15 19.39
N VAL A 17 16.58 26.11 19.54
CA VAL A 17 16.82 25.13 18.47
C VAL A 17 15.55 24.31 18.28
N MET A 18 14.78 24.60 17.23
CA MET A 18 13.71 23.70 16.80
C MET A 18 14.34 22.48 16.15
N VAL A 19 14.29 21.34 16.83
CA VAL A 19 14.63 20.04 16.24
C VAL A 19 13.47 19.65 15.33
N LEU A 20 13.63 19.89 14.02
CA LEU A 20 12.76 19.30 13.01
C LEU A 20 13.05 17.79 12.97
N THR A 21 12.21 17.00 13.63
CA THR A 21 12.23 15.55 13.45
C THR A 21 11.78 15.26 12.02
N ALA A 22 12.67 14.70 11.21
CA ALA A 22 12.29 14.22 9.88
C ALA A 22 11.14 13.22 10.03
N MET A 23 10.04 13.45 9.30
CA MET A 23 8.96 12.48 9.22
C MET A 23 9.52 11.16 8.67
N PRO A 24 9.10 10.00 9.20
CA PRO A 24 9.55 8.73 8.69
C PRO A 24 9.11 8.59 7.22
N ALA A 25 9.93 7.93 6.40
CA ALA A 25 9.70 7.86 4.96
C ALA A 25 8.33 7.28 4.59
N TRP A 26 7.75 6.41 5.42
CA TRP A 26 6.42 5.83 5.18
C TRP A 26 5.27 6.83 5.41
N ALA A 27 5.49 7.88 6.22
CA ALA A 27 4.50 8.91 6.50
C ALA A 27 4.51 10.04 5.46
N GLN A 28 5.48 10.05 4.55
CA GLN A 28 5.53 11.00 3.44
C GLN A 28 4.38 10.71 2.48
N LYS A 29 3.41 11.63 2.43
CA LYS A 29 2.35 11.62 1.44
C LYS A 29 2.71 12.59 0.33
N GLU A 30 2.43 12.20 -0.90
CA GLU A 30 2.50 13.09 -2.05
C GLU A 30 1.10 13.35 -2.58
N GLU A 31 0.78 14.62 -2.83
CA GLU A 31 -0.48 15.03 -3.43
C GLU A 31 -0.25 15.49 -4.88
N LEU A 32 -1.02 14.94 -5.82
CA LEU A 32 -1.00 15.31 -7.23
C LEU A 32 -2.40 15.80 -7.65
N TRP A 33 -2.42 16.73 -8.61
CA TRP A 33 -3.65 17.25 -9.19
C TRP A 33 -3.66 16.98 -10.68
N LEU A 34 -4.58 16.12 -11.13
CA LEU A 34 -4.78 15.82 -12.54
C LEU A 34 -5.92 16.68 -13.08
N ASP A 35 -5.59 17.63 -13.95
CA ASP A 35 -6.57 18.46 -14.64
C ASP A 35 -7.03 17.80 -15.94
N SER A 36 -8.34 17.57 -16.08
CA SER A 36 -8.90 16.94 -17.29
C SER A 36 -8.74 17.76 -18.55
N GLN A 37 -8.53 19.07 -18.41
CA GLN A 37 -8.21 19.98 -19.51
C GLN A 37 -6.78 19.89 -20.01
N SER A 38 -5.92 19.14 -19.31
CA SER A 38 -4.54 18.91 -19.70
C SER A 38 -4.40 17.57 -20.40
N GLY A 39 -3.98 17.59 -21.66
CA GLY A 39 -3.51 16.38 -22.35
C GLY A 39 -2.11 15.92 -21.90
N THR A 40 -1.45 16.67 -21.00
CA THR A 40 -0.10 16.36 -20.50
C THR A 40 -0.21 15.54 -19.22
N PRO A 41 0.52 14.41 -19.10
CA PRO A 41 0.59 13.65 -17.85
C PRO A 41 1.13 14.50 -16.70
N VAL A 42 0.60 14.29 -15.50
CA VAL A 42 1.18 14.82 -14.26
C VAL A 42 2.15 13.79 -13.71
N SER A 43 3.27 14.25 -13.14
CA SER A 43 4.29 13.38 -12.55
C SER A 43 4.51 13.76 -11.09
N GLY A 44 4.61 12.75 -10.24
CA GLY A 44 5.08 12.94 -8.88
C GLY A 44 6.57 13.24 -8.79
N GLN A 45 6.99 13.64 -7.60
CA GLN A 45 8.36 13.81 -7.15
C GLN A 45 8.86 12.55 -6.43
N MET A 46 7.95 11.77 -5.84
CA MET A 46 8.32 10.52 -5.16
C MET A 46 8.68 9.44 -6.18
N VAL A 47 9.92 8.95 -6.10
CA VAL A 47 10.34 7.75 -6.83
C VAL A 47 9.77 6.52 -6.11
N LEU A 48 8.95 5.73 -6.82
CA LEU A 48 8.32 4.54 -6.28
C LEU A 48 9.29 3.37 -6.31
N THR A 49 9.85 2.98 -5.17
CA THR A 49 10.85 1.91 -5.05
C THR A 49 10.34 0.57 -5.61
N ARG A 50 11.15 -0.09 -6.44
CA ARG A 50 10.78 -1.38 -7.03
C ARG A 50 10.40 -2.40 -5.96
N GLY A 51 9.25 -3.04 -6.14
CA GLY A 51 8.78 -4.11 -5.25
C GLY A 51 8.22 -3.63 -3.91
N ARG A 52 8.16 -2.30 -3.68
CA ARG A 52 7.45 -1.72 -2.54
C ARG A 52 6.00 -1.39 -2.95
N PRO A 53 4.99 -1.78 -2.16
CA PRO A 53 3.61 -1.41 -2.44
C PRO A 53 3.31 0.02 -1.99
N TYR A 54 2.47 0.70 -2.77
CA TYR A 54 2.00 2.06 -2.58
C TYR A 54 0.47 2.08 -2.63
N PHE A 55 -0.12 2.83 -1.70
CA PHE A 55 -1.55 3.09 -1.67
C PHE A 55 -1.82 4.43 -2.35
N VAL A 56 -2.65 4.42 -3.40
CA VAL A 56 -3.06 5.62 -4.12
C VAL A 56 -4.55 5.82 -3.93
N THR A 57 -4.95 6.94 -3.36
CA THR A 57 -6.34 7.38 -3.32
C THR A 57 -6.55 8.39 -4.43
N MET A 58 -7.54 8.16 -5.30
CA MET A 58 -7.97 9.15 -6.29
C MET A 58 -9.38 9.61 -5.97
N LYS A 59 -9.60 10.92 -5.98
CA LYS A 59 -10.87 11.55 -5.64
C LYS A 59 -11.26 12.61 -6.66
N GLY A 60 -12.53 12.68 -6.98
CA GLY A 60 -13.11 13.79 -7.74
C GLY A 60 -13.96 13.35 -8.90
N THR A 61 -14.46 14.32 -9.67
CA THR A 61 -15.29 14.08 -10.85
C THR A 61 -14.86 14.99 -11.99
N TYR A 62 -15.03 14.51 -13.22
CA TYR A 62 -14.67 15.21 -14.45
C TYR A 62 -15.60 14.83 -15.61
N SER A 63 -15.53 15.59 -16.68
CA SER A 63 -16.19 15.29 -17.95
C SER A 63 -15.14 15.19 -19.05
N PRO A 64 -15.06 14.06 -19.79
CA PRO A 64 -14.34 13.96 -21.06
C PRO A 64 -15.17 14.48 -22.25
N TRP A 65 -16.24 15.25 -22.01
CA TRP A 65 -17.11 15.79 -23.06
C TRP A 65 -17.37 17.28 -22.84
N ARG A 66 -17.41 18.02 -23.96
CA ARG A 66 -17.83 19.44 -23.99
C ARG A 66 -19.20 19.73 -23.37
N THR A 67 -20.13 18.79 -23.53
CA THR A 67 -21.50 18.87 -23.01
C THR A 67 -22.09 17.47 -22.87
N LEU A 68 -22.89 17.27 -21.82
CA LEU A 68 -23.62 16.02 -21.58
C LEU A 68 -25.05 16.02 -22.18
N ALA A 69 -25.55 17.16 -22.65
CA ALA A 69 -26.93 17.29 -23.11
C ALA A 69 -27.04 17.22 -24.65
N PRO A 70 -28.02 16.48 -25.22
CA PRO A 70 -28.95 15.57 -24.52
C PRO A 70 -28.25 14.31 -23.99
N LEU A 71 -28.77 13.72 -22.90
CA LEU A 71 -28.20 12.51 -22.29
C LEU A 71 -28.49 11.26 -23.14
N GLY A 72 -27.56 10.30 -23.08
CA GLY A 72 -27.75 8.98 -23.68
C GLY A 72 -28.91 8.21 -23.07
N THR A 73 -29.54 7.31 -23.83
CA THR A 73 -30.73 6.56 -23.38
C THR A 73 -30.45 5.61 -22.21
N LYS A 74 -29.18 5.19 -22.06
CA LYS A 74 -28.68 4.35 -20.97
C LYS A 74 -27.78 5.11 -19.98
N SER A 75 -27.62 6.42 -20.19
CA SER A 75 -26.85 7.29 -19.32
C SER A 75 -27.54 7.42 -17.97
N GLY A 76 -26.75 7.49 -16.91
CA GLY A 76 -27.25 7.89 -15.59
C GLY A 76 -27.42 9.40 -15.48
N LYS A 77 -27.64 9.86 -14.26
CA LYS A 77 -27.76 11.29 -13.92
C LYS A 77 -26.36 11.89 -13.75
N PRO A 78 -26.03 13.00 -14.41
CA PRO A 78 -24.77 13.68 -14.19
C PRO A 78 -24.78 14.46 -12.86
N GLU A 79 -23.59 14.71 -12.33
CA GLU A 79 -23.41 15.68 -11.26
C GLU A 79 -23.45 17.10 -11.83
N ALA A 80 -24.01 18.05 -11.10
CA ALA A 80 -24.24 19.41 -11.61
C ALA A 80 -22.95 20.21 -11.85
N ALA A 81 -21.86 19.83 -11.17
CA ALA A 81 -20.54 20.44 -11.29
C ALA A 81 -19.45 19.42 -10.90
N PRO A 82 -18.20 19.59 -11.36
CA PRO A 82 -17.09 18.80 -10.85
C PRO A 82 -16.87 19.03 -9.36
N MET A 83 -16.49 17.96 -8.65
CA MET A 83 -16.09 18.03 -7.24
C MET A 83 -14.90 18.99 -7.04
N PHE A 84 -13.98 19.01 -8.00
CA PHE A 84 -12.87 19.96 -8.06
C PHE A 84 -12.87 20.66 -9.41
N ALA A 85 -13.18 21.95 -9.43
CA ALA A 85 -13.23 22.75 -10.65
C ALA A 85 -11.87 22.82 -11.36
N SER A 86 -11.86 22.72 -12.70
CA SER A 86 -10.68 23.04 -13.52
C SER A 86 -10.35 24.53 -13.40
N PRO A 87 -9.04 24.90 -13.43
CA PRO A 87 -8.60 26.28 -13.29
C PRO A 87 -8.94 27.16 -14.50
N LYS A 88 -9.24 26.58 -15.66
CA LYS A 88 -9.53 27.30 -16.90
C LYS A 88 -10.94 26.99 -17.40
N GLY A 89 -11.57 28.00 -18.00
CA GLY A 89 -12.88 27.86 -18.63
C GLY A 89 -14.05 27.68 -17.65
N ALA A 90 -15.23 27.44 -18.22
CA ALA A 90 -16.45 27.18 -17.45
C ALA A 90 -16.53 25.70 -17.08
N ASN A 91 -16.87 25.42 -15.83
CA ASN A 91 -17.17 24.08 -15.35
C ASN A 91 -18.68 23.80 -15.51
N LYS A 92 -19.05 22.60 -15.95
CA LYS A 92 -20.44 22.18 -16.20
C LYS A 92 -20.71 20.81 -15.58
N GLU A 93 -21.79 20.16 -16.00
CA GLU A 93 -22.18 18.85 -15.51
C GLU A 93 -21.15 17.77 -15.85
N VAL A 94 -20.82 16.90 -14.90
CA VAL A 94 -19.81 15.85 -15.06
C VAL A 94 -20.44 14.46 -14.97
N GLY A 95 -19.83 13.52 -15.68
CA GLY A 95 -20.35 12.16 -15.84
C GLY A 95 -19.33 11.06 -15.58
N ALA A 96 -18.12 11.40 -15.17
CA ALA A 96 -17.06 10.44 -14.88
C ALA A 96 -16.34 10.77 -13.57
N ASP A 97 -15.81 9.73 -12.94
CA ASP A 97 -14.89 9.78 -11.81
C ASP A 97 -13.68 8.86 -12.10
N PRO A 98 -12.73 8.67 -11.16
CA PRO A 98 -11.55 7.85 -11.42
C PRO A 98 -11.85 6.45 -11.95
N GLU A 99 -12.93 5.81 -11.51
CA GLU A 99 -13.19 4.38 -11.70
C GLU A 99 -14.45 4.11 -12.55
N PHE A 100 -15.39 5.06 -12.62
CA PHE A 100 -16.68 4.88 -13.28
C PHE A 100 -17.04 6.05 -14.20
N VAL A 101 -17.74 5.71 -15.28
CA VAL A 101 -18.53 6.64 -16.08
C VAL A 101 -19.99 6.42 -15.71
N PHE A 102 -20.59 7.41 -15.06
CA PHE A 102 -21.96 7.37 -14.58
C PHE A 102 -22.94 8.23 -15.40
N ALA A 103 -22.46 9.11 -16.28
CA ALA A 103 -23.28 9.80 -17.26
C ALA A 103 -22.51 10.13 -18.55
N TRP A 104 -23.21 10.15 -19.69
CA TRP A 104 -22.65 10.43 -21.01
C TRP A 104 -23.67 11.06 -21.97
N PRO A 105 -23.24 11.82 -22.99
CA PRO A 105 -24.14 12.42 -23.96
C PRO A 105 -24.67 11.38 -24.96
N GLN A 106 -25.83 11.69 -25.53
CA GLN A 106 -26.41 10.96 -26.65
C GLN A 106 -25.45 10.98 -27.83
N GLY A 107 -25.30 9.83 -28.49
CA GLY A 107 -24.41 9.68 -29.65
C GLY A 107 -22.94 9.47 -29.29
N SER A 108 -22.58 9.48 -28.00
CA SER A 108 -21.25 9.00 -27.56
C SER A 108 -21.05 7.52 -27.91
N SER A 109 -19.80 7.07 -27.91
CA SER A 109 -19.46 5.65 -28.10
C SER A 109 -20.10 4.73 -27.04
N LEU A 110 -20.35 5.26 -25.84
CA LEU A 110 -20.98 4.55 -24.72
C LEU A 110 -22.48 4.27 -24.94
N GLU A 111 -23.14 5.01 -25.84
CA GLU A 111 -24.54 4.73 -26.22
C GLU A 111 -24.71 3.34 -26.83
N LYS A 112 -23.64 2.80 -27.43
CA LYS A 112 -23.60 1.44 -27.99
C LYS A 112 -23.35 0.36 -26.94
N SER A 113 -23.01 0.74 -25.70
CA SER A 113 -22.81 -0.22 -24.63
C SER A 113 -24.08 -1.04 -24.39
N PRO A 114 -23.99 -2.38 -24.25
CA PRO A 114 -25.14 -3.17 -23.85
C PRO A 114 -25.58 -2.85 -22.42
N GLU A 115 -24.63 -2.48 -21.56
CA GLU A 115 -24.81 -2.23 -20.13
C GLU A 115 -25.26 -0.78 -19.84
N PRO A 116 -26.18 -0.57 -18.88
CA PRO A 116 -26.53 0.77 -18.40
C PRO A 116 -25.45 1.34 -17.48
N SER A 117 -25.54 2.65 -17.22
CA SER A 117 -24.71 3.32 -16.21
C SER A 117 -24.88 2.70 -14.82
N PRO A 118 -23.83 2.70 -13.96
CA PRO A 118 -22.46 3.14 -14.23
C PRO A 118 -21.61 2.07 -14.91
N LEU A 119 -20.70 2.50 -15.80
CA LEU A 119 -19.73 1.63 -16.49
C LEU A 119 -18.33 1.83 -15.91
N ARG A 120 -17.49 0.78 -15.93
CA ARG A 120 -16.07 0.92 -15.56
C ARG A 120 -15.37 1.87 -16.51
N ASN A 121 -14.61 2.80 -15.94
CA ASN A 121 -13.81 3.78 -16.63
C ASN A 121 -12.40 3.25 -16.84
N ASN A 122 -11.79 3.55 -17.99
CA ASN A 122 -10.39 3.25 -18.27
C ASN A 122 -9.61 4.48 -18.79
N THR A 123 -10.23 5.65 -18.70
CA THR A 123 -9.70 6.93 -19.19
C THR A 123 -8.53 7.42 -18.33
N VAL A 124 -8.60 7.24 -17.00
CA VAL A 124 -7.49 7.54 -16.10
C VAL A 124 -6.45 6.44 -16.22
N GLN A 125 -5.21 6.78 -16.60
CA GLN A 125 -4.13 5.82 -16.72
C GLN A 125 -2.93 6.24 -15.87
N VAL A 126 -2.27 5.24 -15.29
CA VAL A 126 -1.02 5.41 -14.54
C VAL A 126 0.15 4.76 -15.29
N SER A 127 1.34 5.32 -15.10
CA SER A 127 2.60 4.74 -15.48
C SER A 127 3.53 4.67 -14.26
N LEU A 128 4.19 3.52 -14.13
CA LEU A 128 5.11 3.20 -13.05
C LEU A 128 6.56 3.08 -13.54
N ASP A 129 6.78 3.18 -14.86
CA ASP A 129 8.05 2.90 -15.54
C ASP A 129 8.61 4.11 -16.32
N GLY A 130 8.22 5.32 -15.89
CA GLY A 130 8.63 6.58 -16.50
C GLY A 130 7.90 6.92 -17.81
N GLY A 131 6.68 6.44 -17.98
CA GLY A 131 5.82 6.76 -19.11
C GLY A 131 5.93 5.80 -20.30
N LYS A 132 6.58 4.64 -20.13
CA LYS A 132 6.75 3.64 -21.21
C LYS A 132 5.48 2.82 -21.39
N THR A 133 4.87 2.39 -20.29
CA THR A 133 3.58 1.70 -20.29
C THR A 133 2.53 2.49 -19.51
N TRP A 134 1.28 2.37 -19.96
CA TRP A 134 0.14 3.06 -19.38
C TRP A 134 -1.02 2.10 -19.24
N LYS A 135 -1.61 2.06 -18.04
CA LYS A 135 -2.78 1.23 -17.77
C LYS A 135 -3.69 1.92 -16.78
N HIS A 136 -4.99 1.65 -16.89
CA HIS A 136 -5.90 1.99 -15.81
C HIS A 136 -5.54 1.12 -14.58
N PRO A 137 -5.34 1.71 -13.38
CA PRO A 137 -5.12 0.91 -12.18
C PRO A 137 -6.42 0.19 -11.83
N ALA A 138 -6.34 -1.12 -11.52
CA ALA A 138 -7.54 -1.89 -11.24
C ALA A 138 -8.03 -1.66 -9.81
N SER A 139 -9.34 -1.43 -9.64
CA SER A 139 -10.01 -1.47 -8.34
C SER A 139 -11.12 -2.52 -8.32
N LYS A 140 -11.45 -3.04 -7.13
CA LYS A 140 -12.65 -3.86 -6.88
C LYS A 140 -13.79 -3.06 -6.28
N ALA A 141 -13.61 -1.74 -6.09
CA ALA A 141 -14.61 -0.89 -5.49
C ALA A 141 -15.94 -0.94 -6.25
N ALA A 142 -17.06 -0.91 -5.52
CA ALA A 142 -18.36 -0.61 -6.11
C ALA A 142 -18.43 0.89 -6.44
N PHE A 143 -19.40 1.29 -7.28
CA PHE A 143 -19.62 2.69 -7.59
C PHE A 143 -19.97 3.48 -6.32
N ASP A 144 -19.21 4.54 -6.04
CA ASP A 144 -19.43 5.45 -4.91
C ASP A 144 -19.88 6.82 -5.43
N ALA A 145 -21.20 6.97 -5.55
CA ALA A 145 -21.82 8.21 -6.00
C ALA A 145 -21.67 9.38 -5.02
N ALA A 146 -21.33 9.13 -3.74
CA ALA A 146 -21.26 10.19 -2.74
C ALA A 146 -19.83 10.71 -2.56
N GLY A 147 -18.86 9.81 -2.49
CA GLY A 147 -17.46 10.14 -2.25
C GLY A 147 -16.63 10.34 -3.51
N HIS A 148 -16.99 9.69 -4.62
CA HIS A 148 -16.17 9.60 -5.84
C HIS A 148 -14.69 9.39 -5.53
N GLU A 149 -14.41 8.51 -4.56
CA GLU A 149 -13.10 8.27 -3.98
C GLU A 149 -12.79 6.79 -4.04
N TYR A 150 -11.64 6.46 -4.64
CA TYR A 150 -11.26 5.07 -4.91
C TYR A 150 -9.80 4.85 -4.52
N ASN A 151 -9.54 3.66 -4.02
CA ASN A 151 -8.22 3.24 -3.56
C ASN A 151 -7.62 2.22 -4.52
N TYR A 152 -6.33 2.36 -4.77
CA TYR A 152 -5.55 1.53 -5.67
C TYR A 152 -4.26 1.11 -4.97
N GLU A 153 -3.89 -0.16 -5.12
CA GLU A 153 -2.57 -0.65 -4.74
C GLU A 153 -1.68 -0.69 -5.98
N LEU A 154 -0.56 0.02 -5.93
CA LEU A 154 0.44 0.06 -6.99
C LEU A 154 1.76 -0.52 -6.47
N MET A 155 2.44 -1.28 -7.32
CA MET A 155 3.79 -1.78 -7.03
C MET A 155 4.81 -0.85 -7.69
N GLY A 156 5.75 -0.29 -6.93
CA GLY A 156 6.78 0.59 -7.49
C GLY A 156 7.69 -0.11 -8.51
N ASP A 157 8.34 0.68 -9.38
CA ASP A 157 9.30 0.21 -10.40
C ASP A 157 10.45 1.22 -10.64
N ASP A 158 10.96 1.82 -9.55
CA ASP A 158 12.07 2.79 -9.53
C ASP A 158 11.86 4.03 -10.41
N ALA A 159 10.61 4.43 -10.64
CA ALA A 159 10.25 5.68 -11.31
C ALA A 159 9.22 6.47 -10.51
N ALA A 160 9.09 7.77 -10.81
CA ALA A 160 8.00 8.56 -10.26
C ALA A 160 6.66 8.14 -10.88
N LEU A 161 5.59 8.18 -10.08
CA LEU A 161 4.23 7.96 -10.59
C LEU A 161 3.91 9.01 -11.64
N GLN A 162 3.46 8.57 -12.82
CA GLN A 162 2.84 9.46 -13.79
C GLN A 162 1.38 9.10 -13.97
N VAL A 163 0.52 10.11 -14.11
CA VAL A 163 -0.92 9.91 -14.30
C VAL A 163 -1.41 10.79 -15.43
N ARG A 164 -2.30 10.25 -16.28
CA ARG A 164 -2.92 10.99 -17.38
C ARG A 164 -4.39 10.65 -17.53
N LEU A 165 -5.11 11.53 -18.21
CA LEU A 165 -6.43 11.25 -18.78
C LEU A 165 -6.29 11.03 -20.28
N VAL A 166 -6.86 9.94 -20.79
CA VAL A 166 -6.85 9.61 -22.21
C VAL A 166 -8.10 10.15 -22.88
N ASP A 167 -8.00 11.37 -23.40
CA ASP A 167 -9.06 11.98 -24.15
C ASP A 167 -8.52 12.95 -25.21
N SER A 168 -9.26 13.09 -26.33
CA SER A 168 -8.91 13.99 -27.42
C SER A 168 -10.16 14.56 -28.10
N PRO A 169 -10.35 15.89 -28.09
CA PRO A 169 -9.44 16.92 -27.60
C PRO A 169 -9.62 17.25 -26.10
N ALA A 170 -8.59 17.11 -25.27
CA ALA A 170 -8.69 17.43 -23.84
C ALA A 170 -9.15 18.88 -23.52
N SER A 171 -9.04 19.81 -24.46
CA SER A 171 -9.46 21.21 -24.28
C SER A 171 -10.96 21.41 -24.00
N ASP A 172 -11.81 20.43 -24.28
CA ASP A 172 -13.25 20.53 -24.01
C ASP A 172 -13.70 19.83 -22.71
N ASN A 173 -12.74 19.26 -21.98
CA ASN A 173 -12.97 18.64 -20.68
C ASN A 173 -13.13 19.68 -19.57
N TYR A 174 -13.56 19.23 -18.40
CA TYR A 174 -13.56 20.04 -17.18
C TYR A 174 -13.68 19.15 -15.93
N GLY A 175 -13.14 19.66 -14.82
CA GLY A 175 -12.99 18.94 -13.57
C GLY A 175 -11.57 18.45 -13.33
N ARG A 176 -11.24 18.18 -12.07
CA ARG A 176 -9.94 17.67 -11.64
C ARG A 176 -10.09 16.46 -10.75
N LEU A 177 -9.05 15.63 -10.76
CA LEU A 177 -8.86 14.56 -9.78
C LEU A 177 -7.74 14.95 -8.83
N GLN A 178 -7.99 14.78 -7.53
CA GLN A 178 -6.98 14.82 -6.49
C GLN A 178 -6.45 13.40 -6.31
N LEU A 179 -5.13 13.24 -6.25
CA LEU A 179 -4.49 11.98 -5.99
C LEU A 179 -3.60 12.11 -4.76
N VAL A 180 -3.68 11.14 -3.85
CA VAL A 180 -2.79 11.03 -2.70
C VAL A 180 -2.04 9.72 -2.78
N VAL A 181 -0.72 9.80 -2.87
CA VAL A 181 0.20 8.65 -2.91
C VAL A 181 0.82 8.47 -1.54
N GLN A 182 0.70 7.27 -0.99
CA GLN A 182 1.28 6.91 0.30
C GLN A 182 2.05 5.57 0.18
N PRO A 183 3.34 5.52 0.55
CA PRO A 183 4.06 4.25 0.65
C PRO A 183 3.50 3.37 1.77
N ALA A 184 3.57 2.04 1.60
CA ALA A 184 3.37 1.13 2.73
C ALA A 184 4.43 1.37 3.81
N GLU A 185 4.03 1.23 5.07
CA GLU A 185 4.98 1.14 6.17
C GLU A 185 5.76 -0.18 6.06
N GLU A 186 7.08 -0.10 6.24
CA GLU A 186 7.97 -1.25 6.14
C GLU A 186 8.50 -1.62 7.52
N LEU A 187 8.32 -2.87 7.92
CA LEU A 187 8.83 -3.44 9.15
C LEU A 187 9.76 -4.61 8.81
N TRP A 188 10.72 -4.85 9.71
CA TRP A 188 11.65 -5.97 9.61
C TRP A 188 11.52 -6.86 10.84
N LEU A 189 11.02 -8.08 10.64
CA LEU A 189 10.98 -9.10 11.69
C LEU A 189 12.27 -9.92 11.66
N GLU A 190 13.07 -9.74 12.70
CA GLU A 190 14.32 -10.45 12.93
C GLU A 190 14.05 -11.83 13.56
N SER A 191 14.40 -12.92 12.88
CA SER A 191 14.11 -14.27 13.42
C SER A 191 14.90 -14.59 14.68
N GLN A 192 16.01 -13.89 14.91
CA GLN A 192 16.87 -14.00 16.10
C GLN A 192 16.37 -13.19 17.30
N SER A 193 15.18 -12.58 17.22
CA SER A 193 14.60 -11.75 18.27
C SER A 193 13.20 -12.21 18.62
N GLY A 194 12.94 -12.41 19.92
CA GLY A 194 11.59 -12.58 20.46
C GLY A 194 10.87 -11.27 20.77
N ALA A 195 11.55 -10.13 20.65
CA ALA A 195 10.95 -8.83 20.89
C ALA A 195 9.95 -8.50 19.76
N PRO A 196 8.70 -8.14 20.08
CA PRO A 196 7.76 -7.66 19.08
C PRO A 196 8.27 -6.42 18.36
N VAL A 197 7.99 -6.35 17.06
CA VAL A 197 8.24 -5.18 16.21
C VAL A 197 6.93 -4.40 16.09
N PRO A 198 6.82 -3.20 16.67
CA PRO A 198 5.65 -2.36 16.53
C PRO A 198 5.67 -1.61 15.19
N SER A 199 4.50 -1.40 14.60
CA SER A 199 4.31 -0.36 13.59
C SER A 199 4.22 1.01 14.26
N GLU A 200 4.58 2.04 13.50
CA GLU A 200 4.31 3.43 13.82
C GLU A 200 2.88 3.82 13.40
N MET A 201 2.30 3.14 12.40
CA MET A 201 0.89 3.31 12.04
C MET A 201 -0.04 2.76 13.13
N VAL A 202 -0.95 3.60 13.63
CA VAL A 202 -2.06 3.17 14.50
C VAL A 202 -3.20 2.64 13.62
N LEU A 203 -3.57 1.38 13.84
CA LEU A 203 -4.66 0.74 13.11
C LEU A 203 -6.01 1.20 13.67
N GLN A 204 -6.70 2.07 12.96
CA GLN A 204 -8.00 2.60 13.36
C GLN A 204 -9.02 1.47 13.58
N LYS A 205 -9.77 1.57 14.69
CA LYS A 205 -10.73 0.55 15.08
C LYS A 205 -11.76 0.29 13.99
N GLY A 206 -11.92 -0.97 13.61
CA GLY A 206 -12.90 -1.41 12.61
C GLY A 206 -12.52 -1.09 11.15
N LYS A 207 -11.35 -0.50 10.90
CA LYS A 207 -10.86 -0.25 9.53
C LYS A 207 -10.08 -1.45 9.02
N PRO A 208 -10.24 -1.81 7.72
CA PRO A 208 -9.45 -2.87 7.11
C PRO A 208 -8.02 -2.39 6.86
N TYR A 209 -7.08 -3.32 6.98
CA TYR A 209 -5.66 -3.13 6.71
C TYR A 209 -5.13 -4.34 5.96
N ARG A 210 -4.18 -4.10 5.06
CA ARG A 210 -3.46 -5.15 4.35
C ARG A 210 -2.04 -5.25 4.88
N LEU A 211 -1.63 -6.48 5.15
CA LEU A 211 -0.29 -6.83 5.58
C LEU A 211 0.31 -7.79 4.55
N THR A 212 1.46 -7.46 3.97
CA THR A 212 2.20 -8.39 3.10
C THR A 212 3.49 -8.78 3.79
N MET A 213 3.73 -10.08 3.95
CA MET A 213 4.97 -10.61 4.52
C MET A 213 5.77 -11.32 3.43
N LYS A 214 7.08 -11.09 3.40
CA LYS A 214 8.00 -11.71 2.44
C LYS A 214 9.29 -12.14 3.12
N GLY A 215 9.78 -13.32 2.78
CA GLY A 215 11.12 -13.77 3.18
C GLY A 215 11.18 -15.23 3.58
N THR A 216 12.39 -15.71 3.88
CA THR A 216 12.61 -17.07 4.38
C THR A 216 13.53 -17.02 5.60
N TYR A 217 13.31 -17.94 6.54
CA TYR A 217 14.01 -18.01 7.81
C TYR A 217 14.14 -19.45 8.33
N ALA A 218 15.04 -19.63 9.30
CA ALA A 218 15.24 -20.89 10.01
C ALA A 218 14.81 -20.74 11.47
N VAL A 219 14.17 -21.79 11.99
CA VAL A 219 13.86 -22.01 13.42
C VAL A 219 14.69 -23.17 13.99
N TRP A 220 15.81 -23.51 13.32
CA TRP A 220 16.70 -24.59 13.70
C TRP A 220 18.15 -24.23 13.43
N SER A 221 19.02 -24.66 14.35
CA SER A 221 20.48 -24.56 14.19
C SER A 221 21.06 -25.26 12.96
N THR A 222 20.45 -26.36 12.49
CA THR A 222 20.87 -27.17 11.33
C THR A 222 19.71 -28.03 10.79
N PHE A 223 19.75 -28.34 9.50
CA PHE A 223 18.82 -29.26 8.83
C PHE A 223 19.37 -30.68 8.66
N ALA A 224 20.63 -30.95 9.04
CA ALA A 224 21.28 -32.23 8.79
C ALA A 224 21.23 -33.18 10.01
N PRO A 225 20.83 -34.45 9.83
CA PRO A 225 20.25 -35.04 8.62
C PRO A 225 18.80 -34.56 8.39
N LEU A 226 18.37 -34.51 7.12
CA LEU A 226 17.00 -34.08 6.76
C LEU A 226 15.94 -35.08 7.23
N GLY A 227 14.77 -34.55 7.58
CA GLY A 227 13.58 -35.36 7.85
C GLY A 227 13.13 -36.15 6.63
N THR A 228 12.54 -37.33 6.83
CA THR A 228 12.12 -38.24 5.73
C THR A 228 11.01 -37.66 4.86
N LYS A 229 10.23 -36.72 5.38
CA LYS A 229 9.17 -35.98 4.67
C LYS A 229 9.48 -34.49 4.50
N SER A 230 10.68 -34.08 4.91
CA SER A 230 11.18 -32.73 4.72
C SER A 230 11.41 -32.47 3.24
N GLY A 231 11.15 -31.25 2.80
CA GLY A 231 11.62 -30.76 1.53
C GLY A 231 13.10 -30.42 1.61
N LYS A 232 13.62 -29.83 0.54
CA LYS A 232 14.99 -29.34 0.48
C LYS A 232 15.06 -27.94 1.12
N PRO A 233 15.96 -27.68 2.08
CA PRO A 233 16.15 -26.33 2.59
C PRO A 233 16.78 -25.44 1.51
N GLU A 234 16.50 -24.14 1.58
CA GLU A 234 17.23 -23.17 0.77
C GLU A 234 18.61 -22.93 1.39
N ALA A 235 19.60 -22.59 0.56
CA ALA A 235 20.99 -22.45 1.01
C ALA A 235 21.22 -21.22 1.92
N ALA A 236 20.35 -20.22 1.84
CA ALA A 236 20.43 -18.98 2.59
C ALA A 236 19.04 -18.33 2.70
N PRO A 237 18.78 -17.50 3.73
CA PRO A 237 17.56 -16.72 3.81
C PRO A 237 17.45 -15.73 2.65
N MET A 238 16.22 -15.48 2.20
CA MET A 238 15.91 -14.41 1.24
C MET A 238 16.40 -13.05 1.72
N PHE A 239 16.31 -12.79 3.04
CA PHE A 239 16.85 -11.61 3.68
C PHE A 239 17.75 -12.01 4.84
N ALA A 240 19.05 -11.72 4.71
CA ALA A 240 20.06 -12.00 5.73
C ALA A 240 19.75 -11.33 7.07
N SER A 241 19.96 -12.03 8.19
CA SER A 241 19.99 -11.42 9.52
C SER A 241 21.19 -10.46 9.63
N PRO A 242 21.06 -9.32 10.34
CA PRO A 242 22.16 -8.38 10.55
C PRO A 242 23.22 -8.91 11.52
N LYS A 243 22.91 -9.98 12.28
CA LYS A 243 23.78 -10.58 13.28
C LYS A 243 23.98 -12.07 13.00
N GLY A 244 25.21 -12.54 13.20
CA GLY A 244 25.56 -13.94 13.06
C GLY A 244 25.69 -14.42 11.61
N ALA A 245 26.04 -15.69 11.46
CA ALA A 245 26.14 -16.33 10.15
C ALA A 245 24.74 -16.70 9.64
N ASN A 246 24.49 -16.42 8.35
CA ASN A 246 23.29 -16.90 7.69
C ASN A 246 23.45 -18.36 7.28
N LYS A 247 22.42 -19.16 7.55
CA LYS A 247 22.41 -20.61 7.33
C LYS A 247 21.33 -21.01 6.34
N GLU A 248 21.25 -22.30 6.07
CA GLU A 248 20.11 -22.90 5.40
C GLU A 248 18.79 -22.52 6.08
N VAL A 249 17.71 -22.39 5.31
CA VAL A 249 16.38 -22.02 5.80
C VAL A 249 15.31 -22.99 5.30
N GLY A 250 14.24 -23.11 6.06
CA GLY A 250 13.19 -24.11 5.83
C GLY A 250 11.78 -23.62 6.13
N ALA A 251 11.62 -22.34 6.48
CA ALA A 251 10.34 -21.72 6.77
C ALA A 251 10.21 -20.37 6.06
N ASP A 252 8.98 -20.00 5.78
CA ASP A 252 8.55 -18.69 5.34
C ASP A 252 7.39 -18.21 6.23
N PRO A 253 6.78 -17.02 6.00
CA PRO A 253 5.72 -16.51 6.86
C PRO A 253 4.55 -17.46 7.08
N GLU A 254 4.26 -18.34 6.12
CA GLU A 254 3.03 -19.12 6.06
C GLU A 254 3.27 -20.64 6.03
N PHE A 255 4.46 -21.09 5.62
CA PHE A 255 4.77 -22.49 5.42
C PHE A 255 6.13 -22.89 5.98
N ILE A 256 6.21 -24.12 6.48
CA ILE A 256 7.45 -24.85 6.73
C ILE A 256 7.64 -25.83 5.58
N PHE A 257 8.73 -25.67 4.82
CA PHE A 257 9.06 -26.47 3.65
C PHE A 257 10.28 -27.38 3.86
N ALA A 258 11.08 -27.18 4.92
CA ALA A 258 12.13 -28.10 5.31
C ALA A 258 12.28 -28.20 6.83
N TRP A 259 12.80 -29.32 7.34
CA TRP A 259 13.10 -29.56 8.76
C TRP A 259 14.12 -30.69 8.96
N SER A 260 14.78 -30.68 10.11
CA SER A 260 15.74 -31.71 10.53
C SER A 260 15.04 -33.00 10.99
N LYS A 261 15.73 -34.13 10.80
CA LYS A 261 15.33 -35.44 11.31
C LYS A 261 15.24 -35.40 12.83
N GLY A 262 14.16 -35.97 13.37
CA GLY A 262 13.92 -36.00 14.82
C GLY A 262 13.25 -34.75 15.37
N SER A 263 13.02 -33.72 14.56
CA SER A 263 12.14 -32.61 14.93
C SER A 263 10.73 -33.11 15.27
N SER A 264 9.98 -32.33 16.05
CA SER A 264 8.55 -32.61 16.33
C SER A 264 7.74 -32.74 15.05
N LEU A 265 8.19 -32.06 13.99
CA LEU A 265 7.60 -32.06 12.67
C LEU A 265 7.65 -33.42 11.97
N GLU A 266 8.71 -34.20 12.21
CA GLU A 266 8.92 -35.54 11.65
C GLU A 266 7.87 -36.56 12.12
N LYS A 267 7.27 -36.33 13.30
CA LYS A 267 6.22 -37.20 13.85
C LYS A 267 4.89 -37.05 13.10
N SER A 268 4.74 -36.01 12.29
CA SER A 268 3.54 -35.76 11.50
C SER A 268 3.42 -36.70 10.30
N ALA A 269 2.18 -37.05 9.95
CA ALA A 269 1.90 -37.75 8.70
C ALA A 269 2.10 -36.83 7.47
N GLU A 270 1.89 -35.53 7.65
CA GLU A 270 1.84 -34.52 6.60
C GLU A 270 3.23 -34.25 5.97
N PRO A 271 3.35 -34.26 4.62
CA PRO A 271 4.58 -33.90 3.95
C PRO A 271 4.81 -32.38 3.91
N SER A 272 6.00 -31.97 3.50
CA SER A 272 6.30 -30.58 3.15
C SER A 272 5.69 -30.19 1.79
N PRO A 273 5.43 -28.90 1.54
CA PRO A 273 5.32 -27.81 2.53
C PRO A 273 4.02 -27.93 3.33
N ARG A 274 4.01 -27.43 4.56
CA ARG A 274 2.80 -27.36 5.40
C ARG A 274 2.68 -26.02 6.11
N ARG A 275 1.47 -25.70 6.59
CA ARG A 275 1.20 -24.42 7.26
C ARG A 275 2.09 -24.23 8.49
N ASN A 276 2.56 -23.01 8.63
CA ASN A 276 3.39 -22.49 9.69
C ASN A 276 2.59 -21.48 10.50
N TYR A 277 2.70 -21.53 11.83
CA TYR A 277 1.99 -20.60 12.72
C TYR A 277 2.96 -19.87 13.66
N THR A 278 4.25 -19.84 13.31
CA THR A 278 5.30 -19.27 14.16
C THR A 278 5.28 -17.74 14.17
N ILE A 279 4.87 -17.07 13.09
CA ILE A 279 4.71 -15.60 13.11
C ILE A 279 3.34 -15.24 13.67
N GLU A 280 3.30 -14.39 14.68
CA GLU A 280 2.07 -13.90 15.30
C GLU A 280 1.96 -12.38 15.17
N VAL A 281 0.73 -11.90 14.99
CA VAL A 281 0.39 -10.48 14.98
C VAL A 281 -0.53 -10.13 16.15
N SER A 282 -0.44 -8.88 16.60
CA SER A 282 -1.36 -8.26 17.55
C SER A 282 -1.83 -6.92 16.99
N VAL A 283 -3.13 -6.66 17.10
CA VAL A 283 -3.76 -5.39 16.68
C VAL A 283 -4.30 -4.58 17.86
N ASP A 284 -4.15 -5.10 19.09
CA ASP A 284 -4.73 -4.59 20.34
C ASP A 284 -3.67 -4.14 21.36
N GLY A 285 -2.46 -3.85 20.87
CA GLY A 285 -1.33 -3.41 21.70
C GLY A 285 -0.62 -4.54 22.44
N GLY A 286 -0.65 -5.76 21.90
CA GLY A 286 0.06 -6.92 22.43
C GLY A 286 -0.72 -7.74 23.46
N LYS A 287 -2.04 -7.50 23.62
CA LYS A 287 -2.88 -8.23 24.58
C LYS A 287 -3.24 -9.61 24.04
N THR A 288 -3.58 -9.69 22.75
CA THR A 288 -3.83 -10.96 22.05
C THR A 288 -2.85 -11.13 20.88
N TRP A 289 -2.48 -12.38 20.64
CA TRP A 289 -1.55 -12.78 19.59
C TRP A 289 -2.17 -13.92 18.80
N LYS A 290 -2.16 -13.78 17.48
CA LYS A 290 -2.64 -14.80 16.56
C LYS A 290 -1.78 -14.82 15.31
N HIS A 291 -1.60 -15.99 14.72
CA HIS A 291 -1.12 -16.06 13.36
C HIS A 291 -2.18 -15.48 12.41
N PRO A 292 -1.86 -14.51 11.54
CA PRO A 292 -2.80 -14.03 10.54
C PRO A 292 -3.02 -15.13 9.49
N SER A 293 -4.24 -15.31 8.99
CA SER A 293 -4.55 -16.38 8.02
C SER A 293 -4.65 -15.86 6.59
N THR A 294 -4.10 -16.60 5.63
CA THR A 294 -4.31 -16.38 4.19
C THR A 294 -4.79 -17.66 3.50
N PRO A 295 -5.70 -17.60 2.50
CA PRO A 295 -6.06 -18.76 1.69
C PRO A 295 -4.97 -19.16 0.68
N GLU A 296 -3.93 -18.35 0.50
CA GLU A 296 -2.88 -18.58 -0.48
C GLU A 296 -2.17 -19.92 -0.26
N ALA A 297 -1.87 -20.61 -1.36
CA ALA A 297 -1.04 -21.82 -1.34
C ALA A 297 0.45 -21.44 -1.25
N PHE A 298 1.29 -22.43 -0.91
CA PHE A 298 2.74 -22.26 -0.91
C PHE A 298 3.21 -21.72 -2.27
N ASN A 299 4.05 -20.69 -2.25
CA ASN A 299 4.60 -20.09 -3.45
C ASN A 299 6.11 -19.83 -3.32
N ALA A 300 6.82 -19.93 -4.43
CA ALA A 300 8.28 -19.77 -4.47
C ALA A 300 8.75 -18.31 -4.29
N SER A 301 7.83 -17.34 -4.32
CA SER A 301 8.16 -15.95 -3.97
C SER A 301 8.20 -15.73 -2.45
N HIS A 302 7.78 -16.71 -1.65
CA HIS A 302 7.68 -16.63 -0.19
C HIS A 302 7.02 -15.34 0.29
N GLN A 303 5.97 -14.94 -0.44
CA GLN A 303 5.24 -13.70 -0.21
C GLN A 303 3.76 -14.03 -0.05
N TYR A 304 3.15 -13.47 1.00
CA TYR A 304 1.76 -13.73 1.36
C TYR A 304 1.09 -12.44 1.82
N THR A 305 -0.19 -12.30 1.51
CA THR A 305 -1.01 -11.14 1.87
C THR A 305 -2.10 -11.54 2.86
N TYR A 306 -2.27 -10.71 3.88
CA TYR A 306 -3.19 -10.90 4.98
C TYR A 306 -4.10 -9.68 5.12
N GLU A 307 -5.37 -9.93 5.40
CA GLU A 307 -6.35 -8.89 5.72
C GLU A 307 -6.53 -8.82 7.24
N LEU A 308 -6.44 -7.61 7.79
CA LEU A 308 -6.54 -7.31 9.21
C LEU A 308 -7.65 -6.29 9.45
N VAL A 309 -8.20 -6.29 10.66
CA VAL A 309 -9.12 -5.24 11.14
C VAL A 309 -8.47 -4.57 12.34
N GLY A 310 -8.32 -3.25 12.29
CA GLY A 310 -7.69 -2.49 13.37
C GLY A 310 -8.51 -2.50 14.66
N ASP A 311 -7.83 -2.34 15.80
CA ASP A 311 -8.44 -2.22 17.13
C ASP A 311 -8.01 -0.94 17.89
N GLY A 312 -7.59 0.09 17.16
CA GLY A 312 -7.17 1.38 17.72
C GLY A 312 -5.74 1.38 18.29
N SER A 313 -4.93 0.36 18.00
CA SER A 313 -3.53 0.27 18.43
C SER A 313 -2.61 0.07 17.23
N ALA A 314 -1.31 0.28 17.41
CA ALA A 314 -0.31 -0.11 16.42
C ALA A 314 -0.31 -1.63 16.21
N LEU A 315 0.00 -2.06 14.98
CA LEU A 315 0.32 -3.46 14.70
C LEU A 315 1.56 -3.83 15.51
N GLN A 316 1.58 -5.03 16.08
CA GLN A 316 2.82 -5.64 16.55
C GLN A 316 2.98 -6.99 15.87
N VAL A 317 4.20 -7.32 15.47
CA VAL A 317 4.54 -8.61 14.88
C VAL A 317 5.64 -9.26 15.68
N ARG A 318 5.54 -10.56 15.93
CA ARG A 318 6.60 -11.32 16.64
C ARG A 318 6.80 -12.70 16.02
N LEU A 319 7.97 -13.25 16.27
CA LEU A 319 8.26 -14.67 16.06
C LEU A 319 8.03 -15.43 17.37
N ARG A 320 7.23 -16.49 17.35
CA ARG A 320 7.01 -17.39 18.49
C ARG A 320 7.96 -18.57 18.41
N ASP A 321 9.16 -18.40 18.94
CA ASP A 321 10.18 -19.44 18.94
C ASP A 321 11.03 -19.42 20.21
N ASN A 322 11.73 -20.51 20.53
CA ASN A 322 12.70 -20.57 21.62
C ASN A 322 13.59 -21.83 21.50
N PRO A 323 14.93 -21.71 21.47
CA PRO A 323 15.72 -20.47 21.50
C PRO A 323 15.64 -19.66 20.21
N TYR A 324 15.95 -18.37 20.27
CA TYR A 324 16.09 -17.51 19.07
C TYR A 324 17.53 -17.49 18.54
N SER A 325 18.50 -17.91 19.36
CA SER A 325 19.92 -17.77 19.03
C SER A 325 20.40 -18.70 17.92
N ASP A 326 19.60 -19.69 17.54
CA ASP A 326 19.89 -20.59 16.43
C ASP A 326 19.12 -20.28 15.15
N ASN A 327 18.33 -19.20 15.16
CA ASN A 327 17.56 -18.75 14.01
C ASN A 327 18.43 -17.97 13.01
N SER A 328 17.97 -17.93 11.77
CA SER A 328 18.61 -17.18 10.68
C SER A 328 17.56 -16.63 9.73
N GLY A 329 17.85 -15.50 9.09
CA GLY A 329 16.96 -14.83 8.15
C GLY A 329 16.07 -13.75 8.78
N ARG A 330 15.29 -13.10 7.92
CA ARG A 330 14.33 -12.05 8.28
C ARG A 330 13.11 -12.09 7.39
N VAL A 331 12.03 -11.52 7.90
CA VAL A 331 10.81 -11.29 7.14
C VAL A 331 10.63 -9.79 6.95
N GLN A 332 10.55 -9.36 5.70
CA GLN A 332 10.13 -8.02 5.31
C GLN A 332 8.61 -7.95 5.37
N ILE A 333 8.08 -6.90 5.97
CA ILE A 333 6.65 -6.75 6.20
C ILE A 333 6.22 -5.38 5.68
N PHE A 334 5.19 -5.35 4.85
CA PHE A 334 4.55 -4.12 4.39
C PHE A 334 3.15 -3.99 4.96
N LEU A 335 2.87 -2.88 5.63
CA LEU A 335 1.57 -2.54 6.20
C LEU A 335 0.97 -1.33 5.49
N MET A 336 -0.29 -1.45 5.07
CA MET A 336 -1.03 -0.34 4.45
C MET A 336 -2.53 -0.41 4.77
N PRO A 337 -3.28 0.70 4.58
CA PRO A 337 -4.73 0.67 4.60
C PRO A 337 -5.29 -0.39 3.63
N GLY A 338 -6.37 -1.06 4.03
CA GLY A 338 -7.11 -1.99 3.18
C GLY A 338 -7.97 -1.23 2.17
N ALA A 339 -8.15 -1.83 0.98
CA ALA A 339 -9.03 -1.31 -0.08
C ALA A 339 -10.48 -1.77 0.11
#